data_AF-G9XAU8-F1
#
_entry.id   AF-G9XAU8-F1
#
_cell.length_a   1.000
_cell.length_b   1.000
_cell.length_c   1.000
_cell.angle_alpha   90.00
_cell.angle_beta   90.00
_cell.angle_gamma   90.00
#
_symmetry.space_group_name_H-M   'P 1'
#
loop_
_entity.id
_entity.type
_entity.pdbx_description
1 polymer ?
#
loop_
_entity_poly.entity_id
_entity_poly.type
_entity_poly.pdbx_seq_one_letter_code
_entity_poly.pdbx_strand_id
1 'polypeptide(L)'
;MSSFKDLKIKAEFLQALKNMRISEPTPIQQEVIPIMLKKRSIIAKAQTGTGKTLAFLLPIMTMTDESLKLPQALVLSPTRELSNQTKKVFDELNINNNLSCNNIVGGHDLKKQENKFAQNSQLIVATPGRLLEHIRAGNINMKYIRQLIIDEADQMLEYGFLEDIVLLKDKLPDNLQIVLLSATMPKPIIDLAKKLIKNPVKIDIAQENTVTDNIEQLIFKTSEKNKLSTLKFVIEQYNPFMAIIFCNSKKNAEKLYELMGVDGYDCDILHGDFSQKKREFILEQFRKMKFRFLVSTDLSARGFDIDGVTHVINYEIPADHKYYIHRIGRTGRADKNGIAISLIDEKDEKRIEKINQKFKIKTKTFYDRNENERKQLIKKLNI
;
A
#
# COMPACT_ATOMS: atom_id res chain seq x y z
N MET A 1 13.91 -9.64 -22.56
CA MET A 1 13.48 -8.61 -21.60
C MET A 1 12.78 -7.52 -22.39
N SER A 2 11.52 -7.21 -22.07
CA SER A 2 10.76 -6.14 -22.72
C SER A 2 11.15 -4.80 -22.09
N SER A 3 11.54 -3.83 -22.91
CA SER A 3 11.75 -2.45 -22.49
C SER A 3 10.42 -1.71 -22.42
N PHE A 4 10.33 -0.61 -21.67
CA PHE A 4 9.20 0.31 -21.77
C PHE A 4 8.96 0.82 -23.20
N LYS A 5 10.01 0.87 -24.03
CA LYS A 5 9.90 1.20 -25.46
C LYS A 5 9.00 0.21 -26.22
N ASP A 6 8.98 -1.06 -25.81
CA ASP A 6 8.22 -2.11 -26.47
C ASP A 6 6.72 -2.06 -26.09
N LEU A 7 6.37 -1.31 -25.03
CA LEU A 7 5.01 -1.20 -24.52
C LEU A 7 4.15 -0.14 -25.23
N LYS A 8 4.66 0.49 -26.30
CA LYS A 8 3.95 1.46 -27.14
C LYS A 8 3.38 2.67 -26.38
N ILE A 9 4.06 3.10 -25.33
CA ILE A 9 3.76 4.36 -24.61
C ILE A 9 4.39 5.57 -25.34
N LYS A 10 3.88 6.79 -25.11
CA LYS A 10 4.48 8.00 -25.69
C LYS A 10 5.95 8.15 -25.23
N ALA A 11 6.81 8.63 -26.13
CA ALA A 11 8.24 8.78 -25.88
C ALA A 11 8.55 9.73 -24.71
N GLU A 12 7.71 10.74 -24.48
CA GLU A 12 7.82 11.70 -23.38
C GLU A 12 7.82 11.03 -21.98
N PHE A 13 7.07 9.94 -21.83
CA PHE A 13 7.04 9.17 -20.57
C PHE A 13 8.33 8.40 -20.33
N LEU A 14 9.08 8.02 -21.38
CA LEU A 14 10.37 7.33 -21.22
C LEU A 14 11.39 8.22 -20.50
N GLN A 15 11.38 9.52 -20.79
CA GLN A 15 12.26 10.47 -20.11
C GLN A 15 11.83 10.68 -18.64
N ALA A 16 10.52 10.75 -18.37
CA ALA A 16 10.02 10.84 -17.01
C ALA A 16 10.38 9.59 -16.18
N LEU A 17 10.18 8.39 -16.73
CA LEU A 17 10.57 7.12 -16.10
C LEU A 17 12.08 7.07 -15.80
N LYS A 18 12.91 7.57 -16.72
CA LYS A 18 14.36 7.69 -16.50
C LYS A 18 14.69 8.62 -15.33
N ASN A 19 14.02 9.77 -15.21
CA ASN A 19 14.20 10.70 -14.10
C ASN A 19 13.76 10.09 -12.76
N MET A 20 12.72 9.23 -12.79
CA MET A 20 12.26 8.44 -11.66
C MET A 20 13.17 7.23 -11.35
N ARG A 21 14.24 7.01 -12.14
CA ARG A 21 15.16 5.86 -12.04
C ARG A 21 14.48 4.51 -12.24
N ILE A 22 13.47 4.45 -13.10
CA ILE A 22 12.75 3.24 -13.46
C ILE A 22 13.19 2.80 -14.85
N SER A 23 13.98 1.74 -14.91
CA SER A 23 14.61 1.25 -16.15
C SER A 23 13.78 0.18 -16.88
N GLU A 24 13.13 -0.71 -16.13
CA GLU A 24 12.46 -1.89 -16.68
C GLU A 24 11.01 -2.02 -16.18
N PRO A 25 10.09 -2.46 -17.05
CA PRO A 25 8.70 -2.64 -16.67
C PRO A 25 8.53 -3.89 -15.80
N THR A 26 7.77 -3.76 -14.71
CA THR A 26 7.43 -4.90 -13.84
C THR A 26 6.47 -5.87 -14.56
N PRO A 27 6.34 -7.14 -14.12
CA PRO A 27 5.44 -8.11 -14.75
C PRO A 27 4.00 -7.60 -14.91
N ILE A 28 3.47 -6.91 -13.89
CA ILE A 28 2.13 -6.31 -13.99
C ILE A 28 2.05 -5.21 -15.05
N GLN A 29 3.10 -4.41 -15.23
CA GLN A 29 3.16 -3.37 -16.26
C GLN A 29 3.24 -3.97 -17.67
N GLN A 30 4.04 -5.03 -17.85
CA GLN A 30 4.18 -5.74 -19.12
C GLN A 30 2.84 -6.33 -19.60
N GLU A 31 2.04 -6.86 -18.68
CA GLU A 31 0.73 -7.44 -18.98
C GLU A 31 -0.36 -6.36 -19.16
N VAL A 32 -0.48 -5.43 -18.20
CA VAL A 32 -1.60 -4.48 -18.16
C VAL A 32 -1.50 -3.41 -19.25
N ILE A 33 -0.31 -2.82 -19.47
CA ILE A 33 -0.17 -1.64 -20.35
C ILE A 33 -0.63 -1.94 -21.79
N PRO A 34 -0.16 -3.01 -22.46
CA PRO A 34 -0.57 -3.28 -23.85
C PRO A 34 -2.06 -3.62 -23.97
N ILE A 35 -2.65 -4.27 -22.98
CA ILE A 35 -4.08 -4.61 -22.96
C ILE A 35 -4.92 -3.34 -22.75
N MET A 36 -4.47 -2.45 -21.85
CA MET A 36 -5.14 -1.18 -21.64
C MET A 36 -5.12 -0.29 -22.88
N LEU A 37 -3.99 -0.19 -23.58
CA LEU A 37 -3.87 0.57 -24.83
C LEU A 37 -4.79 0.04 -25.94
N LYS A 38 -5.13 -1.26 -25.91
CA LYS A 38 -6.14 -1.88 -26.79
C LYS A 38 -7.58 -1.63 -26.33
N LYS A 39 -7.81 -0.74 -25.36
CA LYS A 39 -9.12 -0.37 -24.80
C LYS A 39 -9.91 -1.54 -24.21
N ARG A 40 -9.23 -2.62 -23.80
CA ARG A 40 -9.86 -3.79 -23.16
C ARG A 40 -9.97 -3.57 -21.66
N SER A 41 -11.10 -3.95 -21.08
CA SER A 41 -11.30 -3.97 -19.62
C SER A 41 -10.50 -5.11 -18.97
N ILE A 42 -10.05 -4.91 -17.73
CA ILE A 42 -9.11 -5.80 -17.05
C ILE A 42 -9.57 -6.07 -15.61
N ILE A 43 -9.41 -7.32 -15.17
CA ILE A 43 -9.35 -7.66 -13.75
C ILE A 43 -7.95 -8.18 -13.48
N ALA A 44 -7.17 -7.44 -12.70
CA ALA A 44 -5.78 -7.75 -12.41
C ALA A 44 -5.61 -8.02 -10.90
N LYS A 45 -5.12 -9.21 -10.59
CA LYS A 45 -4.73 -9.59 -9.25
C LYS A 45 -3.21 -9.46 -9.12
N ALA A 46 -2.77 -8.56 -8.26
CA ALA A 46 -1.35 -8.29 -7.99
C ALA A 46 -1.20 -7.65 -6.60
N GLN A 47 -0.08 -7.86 -5.92
CA GLN A 47 0.14 -7.29 -4.58
C GLN A 47 0.51 -5.80 -4.63
N THR A 48 0.35 -5.09 -3.51
CA THR A 48 0.83 -3.71 -3.34
C THR A 48 2.35 -3.64 -3.59
N GLY A 49 2.85 -2.54 -4.14
CA GLY A 49 4.28 -2.37 -4.41
C GLY A 49 4.78 -3.02 -5.71
N THR A 50 3.91 -3.68 -6.49
CA THR A 50 4.27 -4.29 -7.79
C THR A 50 4.35 -3.29 -8.95
N GLY A 51 4.15 -2.00 -8.69
CA GLY A 51 4.14 -0.96 -9.73
C GLY A 51 2.82 -0.81 -10.48
N LYS A 52 1.69 -1.19 -9.85
CA LYS A 52 0.33 -1.06 -10.42
C LYS A 52 0.00 0.36 -10.89
N THR A 53 0.44 1.36 -10.13
CA THR A 53 0.15 2.78 -10.42
C THR A 53 0.64 3.18 -11.81
N LEU A 54 1.89 2.82 -12.17
CA LEU A 54 2.40 3.06 -13.52
C LEU A 54 1.69 2.20 -14.57
N ALA A 55 1.29 0.97 -14.20
CA ALA A 55 0.61 0.05 -15.10
C ALA A 55 -0.71 0.62 -15.64
N PHE A 56 -1.44 1.43 -14.85
CA PHE A 56 -2.64 2.12 -15.31
C PHE A 56 -2.41 3.58 -15.71
N LEU A 57 -1.51 4.34 -15.06
CA LEU A 57 -1.32 5.76 -15.41
C LEU A 57 -0.71 5.96 -16.78
N LEU A 58 0.32 5.18 -17.14
CA LEU A 58 0.98 5.30 -18.45
C LEU A 58 0.00 5.14 -19.62
N PRO A 59 -0.85 4.09 -19.68
CA PRO A 59 -1.82 3.96 -20.75
C PRO A 59 -2.93 5.03 -20.70
N ILE A 60 -3.38 5.45 -19.51
CA ILE A 60 -4.37 6.53 -19.37
C ILE A 60 -3.81 7.84 -19.98
N MET A 61 -2.63 8.26 -19.54
CA MET A 61 -2.01 9.50 -20.00
C MET A 61 -1.65 9.41 -21.50
N THR A 62 -1.28 8.23 -22.00
CA THR A 62 -1.05 8.00 -23.43
C THR A 62 -2.32 8.18 -24.27
N MET A 63 -3.48 7.75 -23.76
CA MET A 63 -4.76 7.81 -24.49
C MET A 63 -5.56 9.10 -24.24
N THR A 64 -5.16 9.92 -23.27
CA THR A 64 -5.86 11.16 -22.93
C THR A 64 -5.61 12.23 -24.00
N ASP A 65 -6.69 12.87 -24.45
CA ASP A 65 -6.64 14.01 -25.36
C ASP A 65 -6.26 15.29 -24.59
N GLU A 66 -5.10 15.86 -24.89
CA GLU A 66 -4.58 17.05 -24.24
C GLU A 66 -5.36 18.33 -24.58
N SER A 67 -6.03 18.35 -25.74
CA SER A 67 -6.81 19.50 -26.24
C SER A 67 -8.15 19.64 -25.51
N LEU A 68 -8.74 18.52 -25.09
CA LEU A 68 -9.99 18.49 -24.37
C LEU A 68 -9.77 18.64 -22.86
N LYS A 69 -9.86 19.86 -22.34
CA LYS A 69 -9.79 20.16 -20.90
C LYS A 69 -11.09 19.79 -20.17
N LEU A 70 -11.46 18.52 -20.20
CA LEU A 70 -12.60 17.93 -19.46
C LEU A 70 -12.21 16.53 -18.95
N PRO A 71 -12.85 16.02 -17.87
CA PRO A 71 -12.54 14.70 -17.33
C PRO A 71 -12.72 13.57 -18.34
N GLN A 72 -11.65 12.81 -18.58
CA GLN A 72 -11.56 11.70 -19.52
C GLN A 72 -11.26 10.35 -18.84
N ALA A 73 -10.59 10.38 -17.69
CA ALA A 73 -10.32 9.19 -16.88
C ALA A 73 -10.53 9.44 -15.39
N LEU A 74 -11.05 8.42 -14.72
CA LEU A 74 -11.31 8.40 -13.29
C LEU A 74 -10.55 7.25 -12.62
N VAL A 75 -9.79 7.57 -11.59
CA VAL A 75 -9.11 6.61 -10.71
C VAL A 75 -9.72 6.69 -9.32
N LEU A 76 -10.27 5.58 -8.85
CA LEU A 76 -10.77 5.43 -7.49
C LEU A 76 -9.70 4.79 -6.60
N SER A 77 -9.37 5.45 -5.50
CA SER A 77 -8.44 4.98 -4.48
C SER A 77 -9.15 4.87 -3.11
N PRO A 78 -8.83 3.87 -2.28
CA PRO A 78 -9.58 3.61 -1.04
C PRO A 78 -9.27 4.62 0.07
N THR A 79 -8.11 5.27 0.02
CA THR A 79 -7.68 6.22 1.04
C THR A 79 -7.17 7.51 0.42
N ARG A 80 -7.12 8.58 1.22
CA ARG A 80 -6.64 9.90 0.77
C ARG A 80 -5.18 9.84 0.40
N GLU A 81 -4.43 9.04 1.15
CA GLU A 81 -3.02 8.79 1.03
C GLU A 81 -2.67 8.12 -0.29
N LEU A 82 -3.39 7.05 -0.64
CA LEU A 82 -3.20 6.35 -1.92
C LEU A 82 -3.61 7.23 -3.10
N SER A 83 -4.66 8.03 -2.93
CA SER A 83 -5.09 9.04 -3.91
C SER A 83 -4.00 10.12 -4.11
N ASN A 84 -3.43 10.65 -3.02
CA ASN A 84 -2.32 11.61 -3.05
C ASN A 84 -1.06 11.01 -3.69
N GLN A 85 -0.73 9.75 -3.39
CA GLN A 85 0.40 9.05 -4.01
C GLN A 85 0.21 8.88 -5.50
N THR A 86 -0.98 8.46 -5.93
CA THR A 86 -1.30 8.35 -7.36
C THR A 86 -1.18 9.69 -8.07
N LYS A 87 -1.66 10.78 -7.44
CA LYS A 87 -1.49 12.14 -7.97
C LYS A 87 -0.02 12.55 -8.08
N LYS A 88 0.80 12.21 -7.08
CA LYS A 88 2.23 12.51 -7.10
C LYS A 88 2.94 11.77 -8.25
N VAL A 89 2.64 10.49 -8.46
CA VAL A 89 3.18 9.73 -9.60
C VAL A 89 2.72 10.34 -10.93
N PHE A 90 1.46 10.76 -11.03
CA PHE A 90 0.98 11.49 -12.20
C PHE A 90 1.81 12.76 -12.46
N ASP A 91 2.09 13.57 -11.43
CA ASP A 91 2.86 14.81 -11.58
C ASP A 91 4.30 14.56 -12.03
N GLU A 92 4.94 13.51 -11.51
CA GLU A 92 6.28 13.08 -11.92
C GLU A 92 6.31 12.61 -13.38
N LEU A 93 5.25 11.93 -13.85
CA LEU A 93 5.10 11.53 -15.25
C LEU A 93 4.77 12.71 -16.18
N ASN A 94 4.09 13.73 -15.67
CA ASN A 94 3.53 14.83 -16.46
C ASN A 94 4.52 15.97 -16.75
N ILE A 95 5.79 15.88 -16.32
CA ILE A 95 6.79 16.98 -16.46
C ILE A 95 6.90 17.54 -17.89
N ASN A 96 6.77 16.67 -18.89
CA ASN A 96 6.88 17.03 -20.31
C ASN A 96 5.53 17.03 -21.06
N ASN A 97 4.41 16.96 -20.35
CA ASN A 97 3.06 16.87 -20.91
C ASN A 97 2.20 18.03 -20.39
N ASN A 98 1.12 18.38 -21.10
CA ASN A 98 0.17 19.42 -20.67
C ASN A 98 -1.18 18.82 -20.21
N LEU A 99 -1.11 17.69 -19.50
CA LEU A 99 -2.27 17.10 -18.83
C LEU A 99 -2.47 17.72 -17.45
N SER A 100 -3.69 17.65 -16.96
CA SER A 100 -4.03 18.08 -15.61
C SER A 100 -4.80 16.99 -14.88
N CYS A 101 -4.57 16.92 -13.58
CA CYS A 101 -5.21 15.94 -12.71
C CYS A 101 -5.73 16.63 -11.45
N ASN A 102 -7.01 16.39 -11.12
CA ASN A 102 -7.56 16.79 -9.83
C ASN A 102 -7.52 15.60 -8.86
N ASN A 103 -7.28 15.91 -7.58
CA ASN A 103 -7.33 14.93 -6.51
C ASN A 103 -8.46 15.26 -5.52
N ILE A 104 -9.44 14.37 -5.42
CA ILE A 104 -10.73 14.59 -4.74
C ILE A 104 -10.84 13.63 -3.57
N VAL A 105 -10.45 14.11 -2.39
CA VAL A 105 -10.41 13.31 -1.18
C VAL A 105 -11.11 14.05 -0.03
N GLY A 106 -11.68 13.29 0.90
CA GLY A 106 -12.38 13.85 2.06
C GLY A 106 -11.48 14.74 2.95
N GLY A 107 -12.11 15.46 3.89
CA GLY A 107 -11.44 16.21 4.97
C GLY A 107 -10.58 17.41 4.56
N HIS A 108 -10.59 17.77 3.29
CA HIS A 108 -10.39 19.16 2.87
C HIS A 108 -11.73 19.88 2.83
N ASP A 109 -11.68 21.20 3.00
CA ASP A 109 -12.83 22.08 2.85
C ASP A 109 -13.44 21.93 1.45
N LEU A 110 -14.75 21.65 1.41
CA LEU A 110 -15.47 21.36 0.17
C LEU A 110 -15.47 22.57 -0.77
N LYS A 111 -15.59 23.80 -0.25
CA LYS A 111 -15.54 25.05 -1.04
C LYS A 111 -14.15 25.31 -1.62
N LYS A 112 -13.09 24.94 -0.89
CA LYS A 112 -11.71 25.01 -1.45
C LYS A 112 -11.49 24.01 -2.59
N GLN A 113 -12.17 22.86 -2.56
CA GLN A 113 -12.16 21.91 -3.68
C GLN A 113 -13.04 22.41 -4.84
N GLU A 114 -14.21 22.99 -4.57
CA GLU A 114 -15.08 23.66 -5.57
C GLU A 114 -14.30 24.62 -6.49
N ASN A 115 -13.48 25.50 -5.91
CA ASN A 115 -12.67 26.44 -6.69
C ASN A 115 -11.62 25.78 -7.59
N LYS A 116 -11.17 24.55 -7.29
CA LYS A 116 -10.25 23.79 -8.15
C LYS A 116 -10.96 23.12 -9.33
N PHE A 117 -12.28 22.90 -9.26
CA PHE A 117 -13.06 22.33 -10.37
C PHE A 117 -13.29 23.32 -11.51
N ALA A 118 -13.17 24.62 -11.25
CA ALA A 118 -13.24 25.64 -12.30
C ALA A 118 -12.20 25.44 -13.41
N GLN A 119 -11.07 24.76 -13.11
CA GLN A 119 -9.98 24.54 -14.07
C GLN A 119 -10.08 23.22 -14.86
N ASN A 120 -11.20 22.50 -14.80
CA ASN A 120 -11.49 21.25 -15.54
C ASN A 120 -10.26 20.35 -15.83
N SER A 121 -10.07 19.30 -15.04
CA SER A 121 -8.96 18.36 -15.24
C SER A 121 -9.29 17.20 -16.16
N GLN A 122 -8.33 16.71 -16.95
CA GLN A 122 -8.54 15.50 -17.77
C GLN A 122 -8.52 14.21 -16.95
N LEU A 123 -7.73 14.16 -15.88
CA LEU A 123 -7.73 13.04 -14.95
C LEU A 123 -8.35 13.44 -13.62
N ILE A 124 -9.09 12.52 -13.02
CA ILE A 124 -9.57 12.63 -11.65
C ILE A 124 -9.05 11.43 -10.87
N VAL A 125 -8.38 11.69 -9.75
CA VAL A 125 -8.06 10.67 -8.75
C VAL A 125 -8.89 10.99 -7.51
N ALA A 126 -9.59 10.03 -6.94
CA ALA A 126 -10.55 10.32 -5.88
C ALA A 126 -10.81 9.17 -4.91
N THR A 127 -11.25 9.53 -3.71
CA THR A 127 -11.96 8.60 -2.81
C THR A 127 -13.45 8.56 -3.17
N PRO A 128 -14.12 7.38 -3.22
CA PRO A 128 -15.48 7.25 -3.72
C PRO A 128 -16.51 8.18 -3.08
N GLY A 129 -16.59 8.23 -1.75
CA GLY A 129 -17.58 9.04 -1.03
C GLY A 129 -17.50 10.54 -1.35
N ARG A 130 -16.30 11.13 -1.31
CA ARG A 130 -16.11 12.57 -1.63
C ARG A 130 -16.41 12.87 -3.09
N LEU A 131 -16.09 11.96 -4.01
CA LEU A 131 -16.45 12.14 -5.41
C LEU A 131 -17.97 12.18 -5.62
N LEU A 132 -18.71 11.29 -4.96
CA LEU A 132 -20.17 11.29 -5.00
C LEU A 132 -20.77 12.60 -4.47
N GLU A 133 -20.20 13.19 -3.41
CA GLU A 133 -20.62 14.51 -2.91
C GLU A 133 -20.49 15.60 -4.00
N HIS A 134 -19.34 15.66 -4.69
CA HIS A 134 -19.14 16.65 -5.75
C HIS A 134 -20.02 16.40 -6.99
N ILE A 135 -20.29 15.14 -7.34
CA ILE A 135 -21.22 14.80 -8.42
C ILE A 135 -22.64 15.26 -8.07
N ARG A 136 -23.10 15.02 -6.83
CA ARG A 136 -24.43 15.45 -6.37
C ARG A 136 -24.58 16.96 -6.36
N ALA A 137 -23.51 17.69 -6.06
CA ALA A 137 -23.47 19.15 -6.09
C ALA A 137 -23.38 19.75 -7.51
N GLY A 138 -23.23 18.92 -8.56
CA GLY A 138 -23.10 19.40 -9.95
C GLY A 138 -21.73 19.98 -10.28
N ASN A 139 -20.72 19.73 -9.45
CA ASN A 139 -19.40 20.33 -9.57
C ASN A 139 -18.51 19.69 -10.67
N ILE A 140 -18.89 18.52 -11.20
CA ILE A 140 -18.04 17.73 -12.10
C ILE A 140 -18.83 17.23 -13.30
N ASN A 141 -18.30 17.50 -14.49
CA ASN A 141 -18.82 16.94 -15.73
C ASN A 141 -18.20 15.57 -16.03
N MET A 142 -18.97 14.50 -15.87
CA MET A 142 -18.51 13.12 -16.08
C MET A 142 -18.71 12.58 -17.51
N LYS A 143 -19.29 13.40 -18.42
CA LYS A 143 -19.73 12.96 -19.76
C LYS A 143 -18.61 12.41 -20.64
N TYR A 144 -17.39 12.91 -20.48
CA TYR A 144 -16.25 12.57 -21.32
C TYR A 144 -15.38 11.45 -20.77
N ILE A 145 -15.71 10.92 -19.58
CA ILE A 145 -14.97 9.83 -18.99
C ILE A 145 -15.16 8.56 -19.83
N ARG A 146 -14.05 7.94 -20.21
CA ARG A 146 -13.99 6.69 -20.98
C ARG A 146 -13.24 5.58 -20.24
N GLN A 147 -12.56 5.91 -19.14
CA GLN A 147 -11.78 4.98 -18.35
C GLN A 147 -12.12 5.12 -16.87
N LEU A 148 -12.43 3.98 -16.24
CA LEU A 148 -12.62 3.86 -14.80
C LEU A 148 -11.60 2.86 -14.24
N ILE A 149 -10.76 3.31 -13.32
CA ILE A 149 -9.82 2.47 -12.59
C ILE A 149 -10.32 2.33 -11.16
N ILE A 150 -10.37 1.08 -10.68
CA ILE A 150 -10.67 0.74 -9.29
C ILE A 150 -9.38 0.14 -8.71
N ASP A 151 -8.63 0.95 -7.97
CA ASP A 151 -7.36 0.52 -7.37
C ASP A 151 -7.55 0.02 -5.93
N GLU A 152 -6.75 -0.98 -5.54
CA GLU A 152 -6.82 -1.68 -4.25
C GLU A 152 -8.27 -2.07 -3.86
N ALA A 153 -8.97 -2.77 -4.76
CA ALA A 153 -10.40 -3.05 -4.60
C ALA A 153 -10.75 -3.84 -3.32
N ASP A 154 -9.86 -4.70 -2.84
CA ASP A 154 -10.05 -5.38 -1.55
C ASP A 154 -10.00 -4.43 -0.35
N GLN A 155 -9.20 -3.36 -0.40
CA GLN A 155 -9.27 -2.30 0.60
C GLN A 155 -10.57 -1.49 0.45
N MET A 156 -11.05 -1.25 -0.77
CA MET A 156 -12.36 -0.59 -0.97
C MET A 156 -13.50 -1.34 -0.27
N LEU A 157 -13.44 -2.68 -0.23
CA LEU A 157 -14.37 -3.50 0.55
C LEU A 157 -14.23 -3.26 2.05
N GLU A 158 -13.00 -3.24 2.57
CA GLU A 158 -12.75 -3.00 4.00
C GLU A 158 -13.29 -1.64 4.48
N TYR A 159 -13.24 -0.62 3.63
CA TYR A 159 -13.79 0.71 3.92
C TYR A 159 -15.28 0.88 3.58
N GLY A 160 -15.95 -0.17 3.07
CA GLY A 160 -17.38 -0.14 2.76
C GLY A 160 -17.76 0.62 1.48
N PHE A 161 -16.82 0.86 0.56
CA PHE A 161 -17.05 1.68 -0.63
C PHE A 161 -17.66 0.92 -1.83
N LEU A 162 -18.00 -0.36 -1.70
CA LEU A 162 -18.47 -1.13 -2.85
C LEU A 162 -19.78 -0.60 -3.44
N GLU A 163 -20.71 -0.15 -2.58
CA GLU A 163 -21.96 0.47 -3.01
C GLU A 163 -21.71 1.82 -3.69
N ASP A 164 -20.80 2.62 -3.13
CA ASP A 164 -20.40 3.90 -3.73
C ASP A 164 -19.82 3.72 -5.13
N ILE A 165 -18.99 2.68 -5.35
CA ILE A 165 -18.42 2.37 -6.66
C ILE A 165 -19.52 2.02 -7.68
N VAL A 166 -20.54 1.25 -7.25
CA VAL A 166 -21.69 0.94 -8.11
C VAL A 166 -22.45 2.22 -8.48
N LEU A 167 -22.76 3.06 -7.48
CA LEU A 167 -23.46 4.33 -7.69
C LEU A 167 -22.67 5.26 -8.63
N LEU A 168 -21.35 5.29 -8.49
CA LEU A 168 -20.46 6.04 -9.38
C LEU A 168 -20.53 5.53 -10.81
N LYS A 169 -20.50 4.21 -11.02
CA LYS A 169 -20.61 3.63 -12.37
C LYS A 169 -21.91 4.07 -13.05
N ASP A 170 -23.02 4.16 -12.31
CA ASP A 170 -24.32 4.55 -12.85
C ASP A 170 -24.37 6.04 -13.27
N LYS A 171 -23.41 6.86 -12.82
CA LYS A 171 -23.23 8.26 -13.24
C LYS A 171 -22.24 8.43 -14.39
N LEU A 172 -21.57 7.36 -14.81
CA LEU A 172 -20.61 7.38 -15.90
C LEU A 172 -21.26 6.91 -17.22
N PRO A 173 -20.67 7.26 -18.38
CA PRO A 173 -21.12 6.75 -19.69
C PRO A 173 -21.10 5.21 -19.78
N ASP A 174 -21.89 4.60 -20.66
CA ASP A 174 -21.94 3.13 -20.77
C ASP A 174 -20.71 2.51 -21.43
N ASN A 175 -20.08 3.22 -22.38
CA ASN A 175 -18.89 2.75 -23.08
C ASN A 175 -17.62 3.12 -22.29
N LEU A 176 -17.38 2.37 -21.20
CA LEU A 176 -16.20 2.50 -20.35
C LEU A 176 -15.27 1.30 -20.51
N GLN A 177 -13.98 1.60 -20.63
CA GLN A 177 -12.96 0.66 -20.21
C GLN A 177 -12.87 0.68 -18.69
N ILE A 178 -13.06 -0.47 -18.05
CA ILE A 178 -12.94 -0.61 -16.59
C ILE A 178 -11.75 -1.49 -16.26
N VAL A 179 -10.89 -1.02 -15.37
CA VAL A 179 -9.74 -1.77 -14.87
C VAL A 179 -9.86 -1.89 -13.36
N LEU A 180 -9.99 -3.12 -12.88
CA LEU A 180 -10.03 -3.43 -11.45
C LEU A 180 -8.71 -4.08 -11.05
N LEU A 181 -8.04 -3.48 -10.06
CA LEU A 181 -6.77 -3.93 -9.50
C LEU A 181 -6.99 -4.29 -8.03
N SER A 182 -6.55 -5.47 -7.62
CA SER A 182 -6.72 -5.93 -6.24
C SER A 182 -5.61 -6.87 -5.81
N ALA A 183 -5.21 -6.84 -4.54
CA ALA A 183 -4.29 -7.85 -4.00
C ALA A 183 -4.99 -9.18 -3.76
N THR A 184 -6.25 -9.13 -3.35
CA THR A 184 -7.08 -10.32 -3.09
C THR A 184 -8.43 -10.24 -3.78
N MET A 185 -9.04 -11.39 -4.09
CA MET A 185 -10.33 -11.48 -4.78
C MET A 185 -11.34 -12.26 -3.94
N PRO A 186 -11.76 -11.74 -2.77
CA PRO A 186 -12.85 -12.36 -2.01
C PRO A 186 -14.18 -12.25 -2.79
N LYS A 187 -15.18 -13.06 -2.41
CA LYS A 187 -16.48 -13.13 -3.09
C LYS A 187 -17.11 -11.75 -3.39
N PRO A 188 -17.16 -10.78 -2.46
CA PRO A 188 -17.72 -9.46 -2.75
C PRO A 188 -17.01 -8.70 -3.89
N ILE A 189 -15.68 -8.84 -4.01
CA ILE A 189 -14.91 -8.21 -5.11
C ILE A 189 -15.15 -8.93 -6.44
N ILE A 190 -15.27 -10.27 -6.42
CA ILE A 190 -15.64 -11.04 -7.61
C ILE A 190 -17.04 -10.63 -8.10
N ASP A 191 -17.99 -10.48 -7.18
CA ASP A 191 -19.36 -10.12 -7.49
C ASP A 191 -19.45 -8.67 -8.00
N LEU A 192 -18.70 -7.74 -7.39
CA LEU A 192 -18.53 -6.38 -7.91
C LEU A 192 -17.97 -6.39 -9.33
N ALA A 193 -16.88 -7.13 -9.57
CA ALA A 193 -16.25 -7.18 -10.88
C ALA A 193 -17.18 -7.74 -11.96
N LYS A 194 -17.97 -8.78 -11.64
CA LYS A 194 -19.00 -9.34 -12.52
C LYS A 194 -20.11 -8.33 -12.82
N LYS A 195 -20.50 -7.53 -11.84
CA LYS A 195 -21.54 -6.50 -11.98
C LYS A 195 -21.08 -5.36 -12.89
N LEU A 196 -19.82 -4.93 -12.74
CA LEU A 196 -19.32 -3.73 -13.42
C LEU A 196 -18.70 -4.03 -14.79
N ILE A 197 -18.02 -5.15 -14.96
CA ILE A 197 -17.10 -5.36 -16.08
C ILE A 197 -17.57 -6.48 -17.02
N LYS A 198 -17.80 -6.14 -18.29
CA LYS A 198 -18.13 -7.10 -19.35
C LYS A 198 -16.87 -7.61 -20.04
N ASN A 199 -16.77 -8.93 -20.23
CA ASN A 199 -15.68 -9.62 -20.94
C ASN A 199 -14.24 -9.14 -20.60
N PRO A 200 -13.87 -9.06 -19.30
CA PRO A 200 -12.55 -8.59 -18.90
C PRO A 200 -11.46 -9.60 -19.29
N VAL A 201 -10.29 -9.07 -19.63
CA VAL A 201 -9.06 -9.87 -19.57
C VAL A 201 -8.69 -10.05 -18.10
N LYS A 202 -8.46 -11.30 -17.68
CA LYS A 202 -8.06 -11.62 -16.31
C LYS A 202 -6.57 -11.85 -16.27
N ILE A 203 -5.89 -11.13 -15.39
CA ILE A 203 -4.45 -11.23 -15.16
C ILE A 203 -4.27 -11.62 -13.70
N ASP A 204 -3.60 -12.75 -13.46
CA ASP A 204 -3.15 -13.12 -12.11
C ASP A 204 -1.63 -13.12 -12.15
N ILE A 205 -1.04 -12.03 -11.65
CA ILE A 205 0.40 -12.00 -11.43
C ILE A 205 0.64 -12.81 -10.17
N ALA A 206 0.84 -14.11 -10.38
CA ALA A 206 1.25 -15.01 -9.33
C ALA A 206 2.54 -14.46 -8.70
N GLN A 207 2.59 -14.48 -7.38
CA GLN A 207 3.87 -14.43 -6.70
C GLN A 207 4.67 -15.68 -7.14
N GLU A 208 5.81 -15.47 -7.78
CA GLU A 208 7.01 -16.00 -7.15
C GLU A 208 7.03 -15.40 -5.74
N ASN A 209 7.26 -16.19 -4.69
CA ASN A 209 7.11 -15.80 -3.27
C ASN A 209 8.13 -14.72 -2.82
N THR A 210 8.31 -13.66 -3.59
CA THR A 210 9.42 -12.71 -3.52
C THR A 210 9.33 -11.74 -2.35
N VAL A 211 8.16 -11.53 -1.74
CA VAL A 211 8.08 -10.73 -0.51
C VAL A 211 8.83 -11.41 0.64
N THR A 212 8.96 -12.75 0.63
CA THR A 212 9.72 -13.45 1.66
C THR A 212 11.17 -13.70 1.29
N ASP A 213 11.52 -13.70 0.00
CA ASP A 213 12.86 -14.09 -0.42
C ASP A 213 13.93 -13.07 0.01
N ASN A 214 13.59 -11.78 0.03
CA ASN A 214 14.47 -10.71 0.50
C ASN A 214 14.28 -10.37 2.00
N ILE A 215 13.41 -11.08 2.71
CA ILE A 215 13.12 -10.83 4.12
C ILE A 215 13.53 -12.03 4.96
N GLU A 216 14.59 -11.87 5.74
CA GLU A 216 14.94 -12.86 6.75
C GLU A 216 13.89 -12.84 7.87
N GLN A 217 13.27 -13.98 8.13
CA GLN A 217 12.21 -14.09 9.14
C GLN A 217 12.68 -14.87 10.37
N LEU A 218 12.62 -14.20 11.52
CA LEU A 218 13.08 -14.71 12.80
C LEU A 218 11.91 -14.82 13.77
N ILE A 219 11.82 -15.94 14.48
CA ILE A 219 10.82 -16.17 15.52
C ILE A 219 11.55 -16.24 16.86
N PHE A 220 11.12 -15.43 17.82
CA PHE A 220 11.56 -15.52 19.20
C PHE A 220 10.39 -16.01 20.05
N LYS A 221 10.45 -17.28 20.46
CA LYS A 221 9.50 -17.88 21.40
C LYS A 221 9.79 -17.35 22.80
N THR A 222 8.86 -16.58 23.34
CA THR A 222 8.95 -15.90 24.64
C THR A 222 7.67 -16.16 25.45
N SER A 223 7.51 -15.51 26.60
CA SER A 223 6.26 -15.46 27.34
C SER A 223 5.67 -14.06 27.28
N GLU A 224 4.36 -13.93 27.50
CA GLU A 224 3.71 -12.61 27.54
C GLU A 224 4.37 -11.65 28.55
N LYS A 225 4.85 -12.18 29.69
CA LYS A 225 5.56 -11.41 30.71
C LYS A 225 6.93 -10.93 30.23
N ASN A 226 7.60 -11.73 29.39
CA ASN A 226 8.97 -11.46 28.94
C ASN A 226 9.04 -10.75 27.58
N LYS A 227 7.93 -10.57 26.85
CA LYS A 227 7.91 -9.92 25.52
C LYS A 227 8.66 -8.59 25.48
N LEU A 228 8.50 -7.72 26.48
CA LEU A 228 9.25 -6.46 26.54
C LEU A 228 10.76 -6.70 26.66
N SER A 229 11.19 -7.60 27.55
CA SER A 229 12.61 -7.97 27.69
C SER A 229 13.17 -8.60 26.41
N THR A 230 12.38 -9.42 25.72
CA THR A 230 12.76 -10.00 24.42
C THR A 230 12.86 -8.93 23.33
N LEU A 231 11.94 -7.94 23.31
CA LEU A 231 12.01 -6.82 22.37
C LEU A 231 13.30 -6.02 22.54
N LYS A 232 13.64 -5.66 23.79
CA LYS A 232 14.87 -4.92 24.11
C LYS A 232 16.11 -5.66 23.62
N PHE A 233 16.17 -6.96 23.93
CA PHE A 233 17.25 -7.82 23.46
C PHE A 233 17.36 -7.85 21.95
N VAL A 234 16.24 -8.06 21.26
CA VAL A 234 16.23 -8.06 19.79
C VAL A 234 16.71 -6.73 19.23
N ILE A 235 16.28 -5.59 19.81
CA ILE A 235 16.73 -4.26 19.38
C ILE A 235 18.24 -4.10 19.57
N GLU A 236 18.79 -4.53 20.70
CA GLU A 236 20.23 -4.47 20.97
C GLU A 236 21.03 -5.37 20.02
N GLN A 237 20.58 -6.61 19.82
CA GLN A 237 21.32 -7.61 19.04
C GLN A 237 21.30 -7.33 17.53
N TYR A 238 20.15 -6.94 16.99
CA TYR A 238 20.01 -6.70 15.56
C TYR A 238 20.27 -5.23 15.18
N ASN A 239 20.38 -4.34 16.18
CA ASN A 239 20.61 -2.91 16.04
C ASN A 239 19.90 -2.27 14.83
N PRO A 240 18.55 -2.28 14.78
CA PRO A 240 17.81 -1.82 13.62
C PRO A 240 18.11 -0.36 13.25
N PHE A 241 18.44 -0.06 12.00
CA PHE A 241 18.62 1.32 11.56
C PHE A 241 17.31 2.12 11.70
N MET A 242 16.24 1.55 11.15
CA MET A 242 14.86 1.98 11.36
C MET A 242 13.98 0.73 11.50
N ALA A 243 13.03 0.76 12.43
CA ALA A 243 12.09 -0.33 12.61
C ALA A 243 10.65 0.13 12.86
N ILE A 244 9.71 -0.67 12.36
CA ILE A 244 8.29 -0.56 12.73
C ILE A 244 7.95 -1.71 13.67
N ILE A 245 7.38 -1.37 14.84
CA ILE A 245 7.00 -2.32 15.88
C ILE A 245 5.48 -2.39 15.94
N PHE A 246 4.92 -3.55 15.58
CA PHE A 246 3.48 -3.72 15.43
C PHE A 246 2.81 -4.33 16.66
N CYS A 247 1.78 -3.64 17.12
CA CYS A 247 0.81 -4.11 18.12
C CYS A 247 -0.57 -4.32 17.48
N ASN A 248 -1.38 -5.20 18.07
CA ASN A 248 -2.73 -5.52 17.58
C ASN A 248 -3.78 -4.50 18.02
N SER A 249 -3.52 -3.72 19.07
CA SER A 249 -4.47 -2.73 19.59
C SER A 249 -3.80 -1.39 19.89
N LYS A 250 -4.60 -0.31 19.87
CA LYS A 250 -4.14 1.05 20.17
C LYS A 250 -3.62 1.15 21.61
N LYS A 251 -4.37 0.58 22.56
CA LYS A 251 -4.00 0.49 23.98
C LYS A 251 -2.64 -0.19 24.18
N ASN A 252 -2.37 -1.29 23.47
CA ASN A 252 -1.08 -1.97 23.58
C ASN A 252 0.04 -1.19 22.90
N ALA A 253 -0.23 -0.50 21.79
CA ALA A 253 0.72 0.39 21.15
C ALA A 253 1.11 1.56 22.07
N GLU A 254 0.14 2.22 22.71
CA GLU A 254 0.36 3.32 23.67
C GLU A 254 1.18 2.84 24.87
N LYS A 255 0.78 1.71 25.48
CA LYS A 255 1.52 1.11 26.58
C LYS A 255 2.97 0.77 26.19
N LEU A 256 3.18 0.20 25.01
CA LEU A 256 4.53 -0.15 24.55
C LEU A 256 5.37 1.11 24.29
N TYR A 257 4.79 2.13 23.67
CA TYR A 257 5.43 3.42 23.43
C TYR A 257 5.89 4.08 24.74
N GLU A 258 5.03 4.12 25.76
CA GLU A 258 5.39 4.65 27.09
C GLU A 258 6.56 3.88 27.72
N LEU A 259 6.50 2.54 27.69
CA LEU A 259 7.57 1.70 28.24
C LEU A 259 8.90 1.92 27.50
N MET A 260 8.87 1.97 26.17
CA MET A 260 10.06 2.25 25.37
C MET A 260 10.62 3.65 25.63
N GLY A 261 9.76 4.66 25.83
CA GLY A 261 10.17 6.01 26.18
C GLY A 261 10.83 6.10 27.56
N VAL A 262 10.30 5.39 28.56
CA VAL A 262 10.92 5.29 29.89
C VAL A 262 12.33 4.68 29.82
N ASP A 263 12.53 3.70 28.93
CA ASP A 263 13.82 3.07 28.69
C ASP A 263 14.77 3.90 27.80
N GLY A 264 14.34 5.09 27.36
CA GLY A 264 15.15 6.02 26.57
C GLY A 264 15.25 5.69 25.07
N TYR A 265 14.38 4.81 24.54
CA TYR A 265 14.35 4.54 23.10
C TYR A 265 13.75 5.73 22.34
N ASP A 266 14.44 6.13 21.29
CA ASP A 266 14.00 7.15 20.35
C ASP A 266 12.87 6.62 19.45
N CYS A 267 11.63 6.81 19.91
CA CYS A 267 10.44 6.26 19.32
C CYS A 267 9.28 7.26 19.25
N ASP A 268 8.35 6.99 18.33
CA ASP A 268 7.04 7.65 18.27
C ASP A 268 5.98 6.57 17.98
N ILE A 269 4.71 6.94 18.11
CA ILE A 269 3.57 6.05 17.95
C ILE A 269 2.66 6.50 16.81
N LEU A 270 2.01 5.55 16.13
CA LEU A 270 1.01 5.83 15.11
C LEU A 270 -0.18 4.87 15.21
N HIS A 271 -1.34 5.39 15.64
CA HIS A 271 -2.60 4.64 15.68
C HIS A 271 -3.79 5.45 15.12
N GLY A 272 -4.93 4.77 14.92
CA GLY A 272 -6.07 5.29 14.18
C GLY A 272 -6.87 6.41 14.83
N ASP A 273 -6.59 6.79 16.09
CA ASP A 273 -7.26 7.94 16.74
C ASP A 273 -6.54 9.26 16.47
N PHE A 274 -5.35 9.22 15.87
CA PHE A 274 -4.65 10.43 15.50
C PHE A 274 -5.33 11.10 14.31
N SER A 275 -5.46 12.42 14.42
CA SER A 275 -5.91 13.25 13.30
C SER A 275 -4.99 13.05 12.10
N GLN A 276 -5.55 13.18 10.90
CA GLN A 276 -4.81 13.01 9.66
C GLN A 276 -3.51 13.83 9.63
N LYS A 277 -3.59 15.10 10.03
CA LYS A 277 -2.46 16.02 10.10
C LYS A 277 -1.35 15.50 11.03
N LYS A 278 -1.73 14.93 12.19
CA LYS A 278 -0.78 14.35 13.14
C LYS A 278 -0.13 13.09 12.55
N ARG A 279 -0.91 12.22 11.88
CA ARG A 279 -0.40 11.02 11.22
C ARG A 279 0.64 11.38 10.15
N GLU A 280 0.32 12.34 9.28
CA GLU A 280 1.22 12.81 8.23
C GLU A 280 2.52 13.40 8.81
N PHE A 281 2.41 14.20 9.87
CA PHE A 281 3.57 14.75 10.57
C PHE A 281 4.49 13.66 11.12
N ILE A 282 3.96 12.69 11.88
CA ILE A 282 4.76 11.61 12.49
C ILE A 282 5.47 10.79 11.40
N LEU A 283 4.77 10.46 10.31
CA LEU A 283 5.34 9.72 9.20
C LEU A 283 6.42 10.51 8.45
N GLU A 284 6.24 11.82 8.30
CA GLU A 284 7.28 12.69 7.73
C GLU A 284 8.52 12.72 8.61
N GLN A 285 8.35 12.82 9.93
CA GLN A 285 9.44 12.81 10.90
C GLN A 285 10.18 11.46 10.92
N PHE A 286 9.44 10.35 10.80
CA PHE A 286 10.02 9.02 10.68
C PHE A 286 10.87 8.89 9.40
N ARG A 287 10.34 9.34 8.24
CA ARG A 287 11.09 9.35 6.97
C ARG A 287 12.35 10.22 7.03
N LYS A 288 12.31 11.33 7.78
CA LYS A 288 13.46 12.21 8.03
C LYS A 288 14.42 11.67 9.10
N MET A 289 14.20 10.45 9.59
CA MET A 289 15.02 9.78 10.60
C MET A 289 15.15 10.61 11.88
N LYS A 290 14.07 11.30 12.29
CA LYS A 290 14.02 12.03 13.55
C LYS A 290 13.86 11.14 14.77
N PHE A 291 13.39 9.91 14.54
CA PHE A 291 13.37 8.83 15.52
C PHE A 291 13.55 7.48 14.82
N ARG A 292 14.01 6.46 15.55
CA ARG A 292 14.40 5.14 14.99
C ARG A 292 13.26 4.12 14.99
N PHE A 293 12.37 4.18 15.98
CA PHE A 293 11.33 3.17 16.19
C PHE A 293 9.92 3.75 16.06
N LEU A 294 9.12 3.20 15.15
CA LEU A 294 7.70 3.55 15.01
C LEU A 294 6.82 2.44 15.60
N VAL A 295 6.17 2.70 16.73
CA VAL A 295 5.17 1.78 17.30
C VAL A 295 3.83 1.99 16.60
N SER A 296 3.21 0.95 16.02
CA SER A 296 2.00 1.14 15.22
C SER A 296 1.02 -0.03 15.25
N THR A 297 -0.22 0.24 14.82
CA THR A 297 -1.25 -0.77 14.55
C THR A 297 -1.44 -0.99 13.06
N ASP A 298 -1.99 -2.15 12.67
CA ASP A 298 -2.17 -2.55 11.26
C ASP A 298 -2.85 -1.50 10.39
N LEU A 299 -3.94 -0.91 10.88
CA LEU A 299 -4.75 0.04 10.11
C LEU A 299 -4.01 1.36 9.87
N SER A 300 -3.04 1.69 10.73
CA SER A 300 -2.45 3.03 10.80
C SER A 300 -1.20 3.15 9.94
N ALA A 301 -0.47 2.06 9.73
CA ALA A 301 0.72 1.97 8.88
C ALA A 301 0.42 1.55 7.42
N ARG A 302 -0.84 1.26 7.09
CA ARG A 302 -1.27 0.92 5.73
C ARG A 302 -1.28 2.16 4.82
N GLY A 303 -0.97 1.95 3.54
CA GLY A 303 -1.01 3.00 2.53
C GLY A 303 0.19 3.95 2.52
N PHE A 304 1.22 3.74 3.35
CA PHE A 304 2.45 4.54 3.30
C PHE A 304 3.62 3.72 2.77
N ASP A 305 4.26 4.24 1.74
CA ASP A 305 5.61 3.84 1.35
C ASP A 305 6.60 4.57 2.25
N ILE A 306 7.40 3.80 2.98
CA ILE A 306 8.42 4.31 3.91
C ILE A 306 9.71 3.61 3.53
N ASP A 307 10.47 4.27 2.68
CA ASP A 307 11.81 3.82 2.32
C ASP A 307 12.73 3.86 3.55
N GLY A 308 13.66 2.91 3.61
CA GLY A 308 14.69 2.86 4.66
C GLY A 308 14.35 2.03 5.89
N VAL A 309 13.12 1.48 5.99
CA VAL A 309 12.77 0.53 7.05
C VAL A 309 13.56 -0.76 6.87
N THR A 310 14.51 -1.00 7.76
CA THR A 310 15.36 -2.21 7.75
C THR A 310 14.70 -3.38 8.47
N HIS A 311 13.93 -3.10 9.52
CA HIS A 311 13.36 -4.12 10.38
C HIS A 311 11.86 -3.92 10.57
N VAL A 312 11.15 -5.04 10.63
CA VAL A 312 9.77 -5.09 11.11
C VAL A 312 9.74 -6.00 12.32
N ILE A 313 9.17 -5.53 13.43
CA ILE A 313 9.04 -6.32 14.65
C ILE A 313 7.56 -6.52 14.94
N ASN A 314 7.07 -7.75 14.82
CA ASN A 314 5.75 -8.12 15.31
C ASN A 314 5.85 -8.36 16.82
N TYR A 315 5.55 -7.32 17.61
CA TYR A 315 5.45 -7.45 19.07
C TYR A 315 4.24 -8.31 19.47
N GLU A 316 3.16 -8.22 18.70
CA GLU A 316 2.00 -9.12 18.79
C GLU A 316 1.70 -9.69 17.40
N ILE A 317 1.40 -10.99 17.29
CA ILE A 317 1.07 -11.61 15.99
C ILE A 317 -0.37 -11.26 15.59
N PRO A 318 -0.62 -10.77 14.35
CA PRO A 318 -1.96 -10.42 13.94
C PRO A 318 -2.82 -11.67 13.76
N ALA A 319 -4.13 -11.55 14.02
CA ALA A 319 -5.07 -12.66 13.88
C ALA A 319 -5.26 -13.11 12.42
N ASP A 320 -5.26 -12.17 11.47
CA ASP A 320 -5.33 -12.48 10.04
C ASP A 320 -3.92 -12.66 9.46
N HIS A 321 -3.73 -13.77 8.75
CA HIS A 321 -2.55 -14.08 7.98
C HIS A 321 -2.23 -13.02 6.91
N LYS A 322 -3.23 -12.31 6.38
CA LYS A 322 -3.02 -11.18 5.46
C LYS A 322 -2.30 -10.00 6.13
N TYR A 323 -2.69 -9.67 7.37
CA TYR A 323 -2.02 -8.60 8.12
C TYR A 323 -0.55 -8.93 8.36
N TYR A 324 -0.22 -10.20 8.64
CA TYR A 324 1.18 -10.62 8.80
C TYR A 324 2.02 -10.28 7.57
N ILE A 325 1.54 -10.65 6.37
CA ILE A 325 2.21 -10.33 5.10
C ILE A 325 2.32 -8.81 4.88
N HIS A 326 1.26 -8.05 5.17
CA HIS A 326 1.27 -6.60 5.04
C HIS A 326 2.26 -5.89 5.98
N ARG A 327 2.48 -6.45 7.18
CA ARG A 327 3.45 -5.96 8.14
C ARG A 327 4.88 -6.25 7.68
N ILE A 328 5.21 -7.50 7.40
CA ILE A 328 6.58 -7.85 7.01
C ILE A 328 6.99 -7.17 5.71
N GLY A 329 6.05 -6.99 4.76
CA GLY A 329 6.29 -6.25 3.51
C GLY A 329 6.53 -4.74 3.70
N ARG A 330 6.69 -4.23 4.93
CA ARG A 330 7.19 -2.87 5.21
C ARG A 330 8.73 -2.79 5.17
N THR A 331 9.43 -3.92 5.24
CA THR A 331 10.88 -4.02 4.98
C THR A 331 11.11 -4.81 3.69
N GLY A 332 12.37 -4.91 3.24
CA GLY A 332 12.77 -5.73 2.10
C GLY A 332 12.33 -5.20 0.72
N ARG A 333 12.15 -3.89 0.58
CA ARG A 333 11.69 -3.23 -0.67
C ARG A 333 12.84 -2.81 -1.57
N ALA A 334 12.57 -2.70 -2.88
CA ALA A 334 13.50 -2.18 -3.90
C ALA A 334 14.89 -2.88 -3.88
N ASP A 335 14.88 -4.22 -3.94
CA ASP A 335 16.07 -5.09 -3.94
C ASP A 335 16.97 -5.02 -2.69
N LYS A 336 16.49 -4.40 -1.60
CA LYS A 336 17.17 -4.41 -0.31
C LYS A 336 16.72 -5.59 0.53
N ASN A 337 17.64 -6.14 1.33
CA ASN A 337 17.32 -7.14 2.33
C ASN A 337 16.66 -6.50 3.55
N GLY A 338 15.70 -7.19 4.14
CA GLY A 338 15.00 -6.80 5.36
C GLY A 338 15.01 -7.91 6.39
N ILE A 339 14.77 -7.57 7.66
CA ILE A 339 14.58 -8.56 8.73
C ILE A 339 13.20 -8.37 9.35
N ALA A 340 12.41 -9.44 9.40
CA ALA A 340 11.14 -9.47 10.12
C ALA A 340 11.26 -10.37 11.35
N ILE A 341 11.03 -9.80 12.53
CA ILE A 341 11.18 -10.48 13.80
C ILE A 341 9.82 -10.61 14.46
N SER A 342 9.45 -11.83 14.84
CA SER A 342 8.15 -12.14 15.43
C SER A 342 8.33 -12.64 16.86
N LEU A 343 7.78 -11.91 17.83
CA LEU A 343 7.76 -12.32 19.23
C LEU A 343 6.47 -13.12 19.46
N ILE A 344 6.62 -14.39 19.80
CA ILE A 344 5.47 -15.30 19.95
C ILE A 344 5.42 -15.90 21.34
N ASP A 345 4.21 -15.99 21.89
CA ASP A 345 3.94 -16.81 23.08
C ASP A 345 3.25 -18.13 22.69
N GLU A 346 2.90 -18.94 23.68
CA GLU A 346 2.24 -20.25 23.49
C GLU A 346 0.92 -20.14 22.70
N LYS A 347 0.19 -19.02 22.81
CA LYS A 347 -1.10 -18.83 22.13
C LYS A 347 -0.91 -18.52 20.65
N ASP A 348 0.24 -17.96 20.30
CA ASP A 348 0.59 -17.58 18.93
C ASP A 348 1.19 -18.74 18.11
N GLU A 349 1.65 -19.83 18.73
CA GLU A 349 2.34 -20.94 18.04
C GLU A 349 1.50 -21.56 16.91
N LYS A 350 0.26 -21.97 17.21
CA LYS A 350 -0.65 -22.53 16.18
C LYS A 350 -0.96 -21.54 15.06
N ARG A 351 -0.94 -20.24 15.38
CA ARG A 351 -1.24 -19.18 14.42
C ARG A 351 -0.06 -18.98 13.47
N ILE A 352 1.15 -18.87 14.00
CA ILE A 352 2.35 -18.67 13.18
C ILE A 352 2.65 -19.91 12.32
N GLU A 353 2.39 -21.11 12.83
CA GLU A 353 2.51 -22.35 12.03
C GLU A 353 1.58 -22.33 10.81
N LYS A 354 0.31 -21.94 10.99
CA LYS A 354 -0.65 -21.79 9.88
C LYS A 354 -0.20 -20.74 8.88
N ILE A 355 0.35 -19.61 9.33
CA ILE A 355 0.89 -18.56 8.45
C ILE A 355 2.07 -19.11 7.65
N ASN A 356 3.04 -19.74 8.31
CA ASN A 356 4.23 -20.29 7.69
C ASN A 356 3.89 -21.38 6.68
N GLN A 357 2.97 -22.29 6.99
CA GLN A 357 2.51 -23.33 6.06
C GLN A 357 1.80 -22.72 4.84
N LYS A 358 0.88 -21.77 5.07
CA LYS A 358 0.09 -21.16 4.00
C LYS A 358 0.96 -20.40 2.99
N PHE A 359 1.99 -19.72 3.47
CA PHE A 359 2.86 -18.88 2.65
C PHE A 359 4.24 -19.49 2.40
N LYS A 360 4.47 -20.74 2.81
CA LYS A 360 5.75 -21.47 2.68
C LYS A 360 6.95 -20.70 3.23
N ILE A 361 6.74 -20.00 4.34
CA ILE A 361 7.75 -19.14 4.96
C ILE A 361 8.77 -19.98 5.69
N LYS A 362 10.06 -19.78 5.37
CA LYS A 362 11.17 -20.31 6.16
C LYS A 362 11.49 -19.35 7.29
N THR A 363 11.54 -19.86 8.53
CA THR A 363 11.84 -19.06 9.71
C THR A 363 12.97 -19.69 10.52
N LYS A 364 13.83 -18.85 11.11
CA LYS A 364 14.77 -19.29 12.15
C LYS A 364 14.12 -19.07 13.51
N THR A 365 14.06 -20.10 14.34
CA THR A 365 13.40 -20.03 15.65
C THR A 365 14.42 -20.01 16.78
N PHE A 366 14.20 -19.10 17.71
CA PHE A 366 14.96 -18.90 18.94
C PHE A 366 14.01 -19.00 20.14
N TYR A 367 14.58 -19.33 21.30
CA TYR A 367 13.85 -19.47 22.56
C TYR A 367 14.39 -18.46 23.56
N ASP A 368 13.49 -17.74 24.21
CA ASP A 368 13.78 -16.66 25.15
C ASP A 368 12.72 -16.55 26.26
N ARG A 369 12.30 -17.69 26.81
CA ARG A 369 11.24 -17.77 27.81
C ARG A 369 11.75 -17.57 29.24
N ASN A 370 13.06 -17.69 29.45
CA ASN A 370 13.71 -17.53 30.74
C ASN A 370 15.20 -17.17 30.56
N GLU A 371 15.88 -16.84 31.66
CA GLU A 371 17.29 -16.42 31.64
C GLU A 371 18.24 -17.50 31.11
N ASN A 372 17.95 -18.78 31.34
CA ASN A 372 18.80 -19.87 30.84
C ASN A 372 18.73 -19.94 29.31
N GLU A 373 17.53 -19.82 28.75
CA GLU A 373 17.34 -19.72 27.30
C GLU A 373 18.02 -18.47 26.73
N ARG A 374 17.88 -17.30 27.39
CA ARG A 374 18.59 -16.07 27.00
C ARG A 374 20.11 -16.26 26.96
N LYS A 375 20.69 -16.91 27.98
CA LYS A 375 22.14 -17.19 28.04
C LYS A 375 22.59 -18.12 26.91
N GLN A 376 21.80 -19.14 26.58
CA GLN A 376 22.10 -20.04 25.46
C GLN A 376 21.98 -19.32 24.11
N LEU A 377 21.00 -18.42 23.99
CA LEU A 377 20.76 -17.63 22.79
C LEU A 377 21.93 -16.68 22.51
N ILE A 378 22.42 -15.97 23.53
CA ILE A 378 23.61 -15.12 23.45
C ILE A 378 24.81 -15.92 22.92
N LYS A 379 25.05 -17.12 23.46
CA LYS A 379 26.15 -18.00 23.00
C LYS A 379 25.99 -18.43 21.53
N LYS A 380 24.75 -18.69 21.08
CA LYS A 380 24.47 -19.14 19.70
C LYS A 380 24.57 -18.03 18.67
N LEU A 381 24.33 -16.78 19.06
CA LEU A 381 24.41 -15.63 18.16
C LEU A 381 25.86 -15.14 17.96
N ASN A 382 26.87 -15.86 18.46
CA ASN A 382 28.30 -15.55 18.40
C ASN A 382 28.60 -14.11 18.87
N ILE A 383 28.44 -13.90 20.18
CA ILE A 383 28.92 -12.71 20.88
C ILE A 383 30.04 -13.13 21.82
#